data_AF-A0A3A5B283-F1
#
_entry.id   AF-A0A3A5B283-F1
#
_cell.length_a   1.000
_cell.length_b   1.000
_cell.length_c   1.000
_cell.angle_alpha   90.00
_cell.angle_beta   90.00
_cell.angle_gamma   90.00
#
_symmetry.space_group_name_H-M   'P 1'
#
loop_
_entity.id
_entity.type
_entity.pdbx_description
1 polymer ?
#
loop_
_entity_poly.entity_id
_entity_poly.type
_entity_poly.pdbx_seq_one_letter_code
_entity_poly.pdbx_strand_id
1 'polypeptide(L)' 'MERIFAKMIPCILFASMAVLLLHNPARSAQPITLLFAAAEHETGPYCKAMIEYANELKEKSNGRVDVKFAFGGSLGK' A
#
# COMPACT_ATOMS: atom_id res chain seq x y z
N MET A 1 14.84 3.07 -18.80
CA MET A 1 14.91 1.94 -17.84
C MET A 1 14.85 2.39 -16.38
N GLU A 2 15.45 3.53 -15.98
CA GLU A 2 15.44 4.01 -14.57
C GLU A 2 14.05 4.23 -13.94
N ARG A 3 13.07 4.74 -14.69
CA ARG A 3 11.72 5.03 -14.15
C ARG A 3 10.95 3.77 -13.74
N ILE A 4 11.24 2.60 -14.32
CA ILE A 4 10.56 1.34 -13.99
C ILE A 4 11.09 0.81 -12.65
N PHE A 5 12.41 0.90 -12.45
CA PHE A 5 13.05 0.56 -11.17
C PHE A 5 12.55 1.42 -10.03
N ALA A 6 12.42 2.73 -10.26
CA ALA A 6 11.92 3.68 -9.27
C ALA A 6 10.46 3.40 -8.83
N LYS A 7 9.64 2.80 -9.71
CA LYS A 7 8.26 2.38 -9.37
C LYS A 7 8.17 0.97 -8.78
N MET A 8 9.08 0.08 -9.15
CA MET A 8 9.13 -1.29 -8.60
C MET A 8 9.53 -1.31 -7.13
N ILE A 9 10.50 -0.49 -6.72
CA ILE A 9 10.98 -0.42 -5.33
C ILE A 9 9.84 -0.14 -4.34
N PRO A 10 8.98 0.89 -4.50
CA PRO A 10 7.88 1.15 -3.59
C PRO A 10 6.79 0.05 -3.63
N CYS A 11 6.58 -0.62 -4.77
CA CYS A 11 5.70 -1.81 -4.81
C CYS A 11 6.24 -2.95 -3.97
N ILE A 12 7.53 -3.27 -4.10
CA ILE A 12 8.16 -4.35 -3.35
C ILE A 12 8.14 -4.01 -1.86
N LEU A 13 8.49 -2.78 -1.48
CA LEU A 13 8.43 -2.32 -0.09
C LEU A 13 7.03 -2.42 0.50
N PHE A 14 6.01 -2.00 -0.25
CA PHE A 14 4.61 -2.07 0.19
C PHE A 14 4.12 -3.52 0.33
N ALA A 15 4.39 -4.37 -0.68
CA ALA A 15 4.03 -5.78 -0.64
C ALA A 15 4.77 -6.53 0.48
N SER A 16 6.06 -6.26 0.70
CA SER A 16 6.84 -6.85 1.79
C SER A 16 6.31 -6.41 3.15
N MET A 17 5.92 -5.14 3.32
CA MET A 17 5.31 -4.66 4.56
C MET A 17 3.94 -5.32 4.82
N ALA A 18 3.11 -5.44 3.78
CA ALA A 18 1.83 -6.12 3.85
C ALA A 18 1.97 -7.61 4.25
N VAL A 19 2.93 -8.32 3.66
CA VAL A 19 3.25 -9.71 4.01
C VAL A 19 3.69 -9.82 5.47
N LEU A 20 4.55 -8.91 5.95
CA LEU A 20 4.96 -8.88 7.36
C LEU A 20 3.76 -8.68 8.29
N LEU A 21 2.83 -7.79 7.94
CA LEU A 21 1.63 -7.53 8.75
C LEU A 21 0.63 -8.69 8.74
N LEU A 22 0.55 -9.46 7.65
CA LEU A 22 -0.29 -10.67 7.58
C LEU A 22 0.26 -11.82 8.42
N HIS A 23 1.58 -12.04 8.38
CA HIS A 23 2.22 -13.17 9.05
C HIS A 23 2.61 -12.87 10.50
N ASN A 24 2.71 -11.59 10.84
CA ASN A 24 2.97 -11.12 12.19
C ASN A 24 1.74 -10.33 12.64
N PRO A 25 0.62 -11.03 12.96
CA PRO A 25 -0.54 -10.36 13.53
C PRO A 25 -0.01 -9.64 14.76
N ALA A 26 0.00 -8.31 14.72
CA ALA A 26 0.56 -7.52 15.80
C ALA A 26 0.03 -8.10 17.11
N ARG A 27 0.92 -8.25 18.09
CA ARG A 27 0.57 -8.65 19.46
C ARG A 27 -0.51 -7.74 20.08
N SER A 28 -0.85 -6.65 19.39
CA SER A 28 -1.98 -5.76 19.60
C SER A 28 -3.17 -6.14 18.73
N ALA A 29 -4.32 -6.41 19.35
CA ALA A 29 -5.62 -6.65 18.69
C ALA A 29 -6.18 -5.42 17.93
N GLN A 30 -5.37 -4.38 17.70
CA GLN A 30 -5.81 -3.12 17.12
C GLN A 30 -5.62 -3.13 15.60
N PRO A 31 -6.58 -2.57 14.84
CA PRO A 31 -6.45 -2.38 13.41
C PRO A 31 -5.30 -1.42 13.09
N ILE A 32 -4.54 -1.75 12.05
CA ILE A 32 -3.40 -1.00 11.54
C ILE A 32 -3.83 -0.29 10.25
N THR A 33 -3.66 1.03 10.21
CA THR A 33 -3.87 1.81 8.98
C THR A 33 -2.54 2.26 8.41
N LEU A 34 -2.24 1.84 7.18
CA LEU A 34 -1.12 2.34 6.40
C LEU A 34 -1.57 3.49 5.50
N LEU A 35 -0.73 4.50 5.32
CA LEU A 35 -0.95 5.56 4.33
C LEU A 35 0.07 5.40 3.20
N PHE A 36 -0.43 5.16 2.00
CA PHE A 36 0.36 5.12 0.78
C PHE A 36 0.25 6.45 0.04
N ALA A 37 1.37 7.14 -0.12
CA ALA A 37 1.45 8.40 -0.83
C ALA A 37 2.14 8.21 -2.18
N ALA A 38 1.50 8.67 -3.26
CA ALA A 38 2.07 8.65 -4.59
C ALA A 38 1.95 10.01 -5.26
N ALA A 39 3.00 10.40 -6.00
CA ALA A 39 2.98 11.58 -6.84
C ALA A 39 2.10 11.40 -8.09
N GLU A 40 1.83 10.15 -8.47
CA GLU A 40 1.02 9.81 -9.64
C GLU A 40 -0.48 9.96 -9.37
N HIS A 41 -1.25 10.17 -10.43
CA HIS A 41 -2.70 10.24 -10.38
C HIS A 41 -3.31 8.85 -10.11
N GLU A 42 -4.45 8.79 -9.42
CA GLU A 42 -5.11 7.54 -9.00
C GLU A 42 -5.49 6.61 -10.18
N THR A 43 -5.66 7.19 -11.37
CA THR A 43 -6.08 6.48 -12.58
C THR A 43 -4.94 5.73 -13.26
N GLY A 44 -3.69 5.94 -12.82
CA GLY A 44 -2.53 5.26 -13.35
C GLY A 44 -2.60 3.74 -13.12
N PRO A 45 -2.11 2.91 -14.06
CA PRO A 45 -2.17 1.45 -13.94
C PRO A 45 -1.47 0.93 -12.68
N TYR A 46 -0.42 1.64 -12.24
CA TYR A 46 0.28 1.39 -10.99
C TYR A 46 -0.62 1.59 -9.76
N CYS A 47 -1.29 2.73 -9.67
CA CYS A 47 -2.17 3.07 -8.55
C CYS A 47 -3.34 2.09 -8.45
N LYS A 48 -3.92 1.70 -9.59
CA LYS A 48 -5.00 0.69 -9.64
C LYS A 48 -4.56 -0.66 -9.05
N ALA A 49 -3.41 -1.17 -9.48
CA ALA A 49 -2.88 -2.44 -8.95
C ALA A 49 -2.61 -2.38 -7.43
N MET A 50 -2.15 -1.22 -6.94
CA MET A 50 -1.93 -1.01 -5.50
C MET A 50 -3.23 -0.94 -4.70
N ILE A 51 -4.28 -0.32 -5.26
CA ILE A 51 -5.62 -0.28 -4.65
C ILE A 51 -6.21 -1.70 -4.58
N GLU A 52 -6.12 -2.47 -5.67
CA GLU A 52 -6.57 -3.86 -5.69
C GLU A 52 -5.84 -4.70 -4.64
N TYR A 53 -4.51 -4.59 -4.57
CA TYR A 53 -3.72 -5.30 -3.55
C TYR A 53 -4.06 -4.87 -2.12
N ALA A 54 -4.34 -3.59 -1.88
CA ALA A 54 -4.78 -3.11 -0.56
C ALA A 54 -6.14 -3.68 -0.15
N ASN A 55 -7.08 -3.81 -1.09
CA ASN A 55 -8.37 -4.43 -0.82
C ASN A 55 -8.18 -5.92 -0.47
N GLU A 56 -7.36 -6.65 -1.23
CA GLU A 56 -7.02 -8.04 -0.88
C GLU A 56 -6.37 -8.16 0.51
N LEU A 57 -5.48 -7.22 0.87
CA LEU A 57 -4.82 -7.19 2.17
C LEU A 57 -5.83 -6.99 3.30
N LYS A 58 -6.81 -6.12 3.10
CA LYS A 58 -7.90 -5.88 4.03
C LYS A 58 -8.75 -7.14 4.23
N GLU A 59 -9.11 -7.82 3.15
CA GLU A 59 -9.86 -9.08 3.22
C GLU A 59 -9.05 -10.18 3.93
N LYS A 60 -7.80 -10.42 3.50
CA LYS A 60 -6.91 -11.46 4.07
C LYS A 60 -6.56 -11.21 5.53
N SER A 61 -6.58 -9.95 5.98
CA SER A 61 -6.33 -9.58 7.37
C SER A 61 -7.58 -9.55 8.25
N ASN A 62 -8.77 -9.88 7.71
CA ASN A 62 -10.08 -9.70 8.36
C ASN A 62 -10.33 -8.26 8.80
N GLY A 63 -10.01 -7.29 7.94
CA GLY A 63 -10.16 -5.86 8.20
C GLY A 63 -9.14 -5.28 9.19
N ARG A 64 -8.18 -6.08 9.67
CA ARG A 64 -7.16 -5.61 10.62
C ARG A 64 -6.10 -4.73 9.97
N VAL A 65 -5.86 -4.85 8.68
CA VAL A 65 -4.95 -3.97 7.94
C VAL A 65 -5.77 -3.21 6.92
N ASP A 66 -5.74 -1.88 7.01
CA ASP A 66 -6.38 -0.98 6.07
C ASP A 66 -5.31 -0.10 5.42
N VAL A 67 -5.46 0.21 4.13
CA VAL A 67 -4.54 1.09 3.43
C VAL A 67 -5.30 2.25 2.85
N LYS A 68 -4.89 3.45 3.23
CA LYS A 68 -5.37 4.71 2.67
C LYS A 68 -4.41 5.21 1.63
N PHE A 69 -4.94 5.92 0.64
CA PHE A 69 -4.16 6.43 -0.48
C PHE A 69 -4.21 7.95 -0.53
N ALA A 70 -3.06 8.55 -0.80
CA ALA A 70 -2.91 9.98 -1.09
C ALA A 70 -2.19 10.13 -2.43
N PHE A 71 -2.94 10.48 -3.48
CA PHE A 71 -2.43 10.59 -4.85
C PHE A 71 -2.08 12.04 -5.22
N GLY A 72 -1.45 12.21 -6.38
CA GLY A 72 -1.20 13.52 -6.99
C GLY A 72 -0.27 14.44 -6.19
N GLY A 73 0.58 13.88 -5.32
CA GLY A 73 1.48 14.68 -4.49
C GLY A 73 0.80 15.46 -3.37
N SER A 74 -0.45 15.14 -3.03
CA SER A 74 -1.28 15.84 -2.03
C SER A 74 -0.65 15.97 -0.62
N LEU A 75 0.35 15.17 -0.27
CA LEU A 75 1.05 15.25 1.02
C LEU A 75 2.31 16.11 1.01
N GLY A 76 2.85 16.44 -0.17
CA GLY A 76 3.99 17.33 -0.32
C GLY A 76 3.51 18.71 -0.76
N LYS A 77 3.52 19.68 0.15
CA LYS A 77 3.49 21.09 -0.22
C LYS A 77 4.89 21.56 -0.59
#